data_AF-A0A6N8HF31-F1
#
_entry.id   AF-A0A6N8HF31-F1
#
_cell.length_a   1.000
_cell.length_b   1.000
_cell.length_c   1.000
_cell.angle_alpha   90.00
_cell.angle_beta   90.00
_cell.angle_gamma   90.00
#
_symmetry.space_group_name_H-M   'P 1'
#
loop_
_entity.id
_entity.type
_entity.pdbx_description
1 polymer ?
#
loop_
_entity_poly.entity_id
_entity_poly.type
_entity_poly.pdbx_seq_one_letter_code
_entity_poly.pdbx_strand_id
1 'polypeptide(L)'
;MKKLFILAFIFYYSLTTAQSIAKDTLLKRDIDLVIEEVKFMYDYDQALREYTLFKTFDKSKTDSIENLESDLTRKYIVENKFKSDTLSKHIFKNYINHFDDLHTKRIIELTKKYGFPSKERLELYSQKELGDEFNPYILLVHAPKAYWEELKVLMKQELLDGTVDRCKYGHLLWHFNGRKDVNDLLNNGFEYIEDEDGTKRLSAVNCD
;
A
#
# COMPACT_ATOMS: atom_id res chain seq x y z
N MET A 1 -34.20 -6.10 -25.56
CA MET A 1 -32.88 -6.51 -25.03
C MET A 1 -31.93 -5.33 -24.83
N LYS A 2 -31.53 -4.55 -25.86
CA LYS A 2 -30.66 -3.35 -25.71
C LYS A 2 -31.11 -2.35 -24.64
N LYS A 3 -32.41 -2.01 -24.56
CA LYS A 3 -32.95 -1.09 -23.53
C LYS A 3 -32.85 -1.65 -22.10
N LEU A 4 -32.95 -2.98 -21.93
CA LEU A 4 -32.79 -3.64 -20.62
C LEU A 4 -31.34 -3.60 -20.14
N PHE A 5 -30.38 -3.78 -21.07
CA PHE A 5 -28.95 -3.64 -20.78
C PHE A 5 -28.55 -2.22 -20.38
N ILE A 6 -29.11 -1.20 -21.06
CA ILE A 6 -28.86 0.20 -20.71
C ILE A 6 -29.41 0.53 -19.31
N LEU A 7 -30.62 0.06 -18.98
CA LEU A 7 -31.20 0.24 -17.64
C LEU A 7 -30.40 -0.48 -16.55
N ALA A 8 -29.94 -1.70 -16.80
CA ALA A 8 -29.08 -2.44 -15.88
C ALA A 8 -27.74 -1.74 -15.65
N PHE A 9 -27.15 -1.16 -16.70
CA PHE A 9 -25.91 -0.40 -16.62
C PHE A 9 -26.09 0.89 -15.81
N ILE A 10 -27.15 1.67 -16.08
CA ILE A 10 -27.46 2.90 -15.30
C ILE A 10 -27.69 2.57 -13.83
N PHE A 11 -28.43 1.49 -13.53
CA PHE A 11 -28.71 1.09 -12.16
C PHE A 11 -27.43 0.66 -11.42
N TYR A 12 -26.54 -0.09 -12.08
CA TYR A 12 -25.25 -0.48 -11.51
C TYR A 12 -24.38 0.74 -11.18
N TYR A 13 -24.25 1.70 -12.09
CA TYR A 13 -23.50 2.94 -11.86
C TYR A 13 -24.08 3.80 -10.73
N SER A 14 -25.41 3.85 -10.59
CA SER A 14 -26.05 4.62 -9.51
C SER A 14 -25.81 4.02 -8.12
N LEU A 15 -25.65 2.69 -8.03
CA LEU A 15 -25.38 2.00 -6.77
C LEU A 15 -23.94 2.17 -6.32
N THR A 16 -22.97 2.05 -7.24
CA THR A 16 -21.54 2.21 -6.91
C THR A 16 -21.22 3.64 -6.48
N THR A 17 -21.77 4.63 -7.18
CA THR A 17 -21.60 6.05 -6.83
C THR A 17 -22.21 6.39 -5.47
N ALA A 18 -23.40 5.87 -5.15
CA ALA A 18 -24.03 6.08 -3.85
C ALA A 18 -23.22 5.45 -2.69
N GLN A 19 -22.64 4.26 -2.90
CA GLN A 19 -21.80 3.60 -1.89
C GLN A 19 -20.48 4.37 -1.66
N SER A 20 -19.83 4.84 -2.72
CA SER A 20 -18.61 5.65 -2.61
C SER A 20 -18.88 6.97 -1.85
N ILE A 21 -19.97 7.68 -2.17
CA ILE A 21 -20.39 8.89 -1.46
C ILE A 21 -20.65 8.62 0.03
N ALA A 22 -21.28 7.50 0.36
CA ALA A 22 -21.53 7.11 1.75
C ALA A 22 -20.22 6.84 2.52
N LYS A 23 -19.28 6.11 1.91
CA LYS A 23 -17.94 5.84 2.48
C LYS A 23 -17.18 7.15 2.72
N ASP A 24 -17.16 8.07 1.75
CA ASP A 24 -16.50 9.37 1.87
C ASP A 24 -17.13 10.23 2.98
N THR A 25 -18.44 10.21 3.10
CA THR A 25 -19.15 10.93 4.17
C THR A 25 -18.78 10.40 5.55
N LEU A 26 -18.67 9.08 5.69
CA LEU A 26 -18.21 8.45 6.93
C LEU A 26 -16.74 8.77 7.22
N LEU A 27 -15.88 8.74 6.19
CA LEU A 27 -14.46 9.05 6.34
C LEU A 27 -14.25 10.49 6.79
N LYS A 28 -14.94 11.46 6.17
CA LYS A 28 -14.89 12.87 6.57
C LYS A 28 -15.28 13.08 8.03
N ARG A 29 -16.32 12.37 8.50
CA ARG A 29 -16.79 12.46 9.88
C ARG A 29 -15.76 11.91 10.87
N ASP A 30 -15.10 10.82 10.52
CA ASP A 30 -14.21 10.08 11.42
C ASP A 30 -12.72 10.33 11.10
N ILE A 31 -12.40 11.39 10.34
CA ILE A 31 -11.10 11.53 9.66
C ILE A 31 -9.90 11.53 10.60
N ASP A 32 -9.98 12.26 11.72
CA ASP A 32 -8.86 12.33 12.67
C ASP A 32 -8.58 10.96 13.30
N LEU A 33 -9.63 10.19 13.63
CA LEU A 33 -9.50 8.83 14.19
C LEU A 33 -8.88 7.87 13.17
N VAL A 34 -9.31 7.95 11.90
CA VAL A 34 -8.76 7.10 10.83
C VAL A 34 -7.29 7.44 10.57
N ILE A 35 -6.93 8.73 10.57
CA ILE A 35 -5.54 9.16 10.41
C ILE A 35 -4.67 8.64 11.56
N GLU A 36 -5.10 8.83 12.80
CA GLU A 36 -4.34 8.37 13.97
C GLU A 36 -4.07 6.86 13.91
N GLU A 37 -5.10 6.07 13.59
CA GLU A 37 -4.97 4.62 13.52
C GLU A 37 -4.10 4.15 12.36
N VAL A 38 -4.30 4.69 11.15
CA VAL A 38 -3.51 4.30 9.97
C VAL A 38 -2.06 4.76 10.13
N LYS A 39 -1.83 5.94 10.70
CA LYS A 39 -0.48 6.43 11.00
C LYS A 39 0.22 5.56 12.03
N PHE A 40 -0.47 5.15 13.10
CA PHE A 40 0.08 4.21 14.07
C PHE A 40 0.53 2.89 13.41
N MET A 41 -0.33 2.28 12.57
CA MET A 41 0.01 1.04 11.88
C MET A 41 1.21 1.20 10.95
N TYR A 42 1.27 2.30 10.20
CA TYR A 42 2.38 2.63 9.30
C TYR A 42 3.69 2.85 10.08
N ASP A 43 3.68 3.74 11.08
CA ASP A 43 4.87 4.09 11.85
C ASP A 43 5.43 2.85 12.58
N TYR A 44 4.55 1.97 13.09
CA TYR A 44 4.95 0.70 13.70
C TYR A 44 5.64 -0.24 12.70
N ASP A 45 5.05 -0.44 11.52
CA ASP A 45 5.58 -1.31 10.47
C ASP A 45 6.97 -0.84 10.01
N GLN A 46 7.11 0.46 9.73
CA GLN A 46 8.38 1.03 9.29
C GLN A 46 9.45 0.95 10.39
N ALA A 47 9.13 1.39 11.62
CA ALA A 47 10.10 1.40 12.71
C ALA A 47 10.65 0.00 13.04
N LEU A 48 9.82 -1.05 13.01
CA LEU A 48 10.31 -2.41 13.23
C LEU A 48 11.21 -2.90 12.09
N ARG A 49 10.84 -2.62 10.83
CA ARG A 49 11.64 -3.04 9.67
C ARG A 49 12.96 -2.31 9.62
N GLU A 50 12.97 -1.00 9.83
CA GLU A 50 14.17 -0.18 9.98
C GLU A 50 15.06 -0.70 11.12
N TYR A 51 14.49 -1.06 12.27
CA TYR A 51 15.27 -1.64 13.38
C TYR A 51 16.01 -2.92 12.96
N THR A 52 15.42 -3.74 12.09
CA THR A 52 16.11 -4.96 11.62
C THR A 52 17.41 -4.66 10.86
N LEU A 53 17.46 -3.52 10.18
CA LEU A 53 18.58 -3.05 9.37
C LEU A 53 19.56 -2.18 10.18
N PHE A 54 19.04 -1.22 10.94
CA PHE A 54 19.81 -0.14 11.56
C PHE A 54 19.99 -0.28 13.08
N LYS A 55 19.30 -1.22 13.74
CA LYS A 55 19.38 -1.46 15.20
C LYS A 55 19.00 -0.27 16.07
N THR A 56 18.15 0.61 15.55
CA THR A 56 17.69 1.81 16.26
C THR A 56 16.25 2.11 15.88
N PHE A 57 15.50 2.70 16.82
CA PHE A 57 14.17 3.29 16.59
C PHE A 57 14.24 4.81 16.40
N ASP A 58 15.45 5.38 16.50
CA ASP A 58 15.70 6.80 16.32
C ASP A 58 15.80 7.13 14.83
N LYS A 59 14.75 7.72 14.28
CA LYS A 59 14.65 8.10 12.85
C LYS A 59 15.77 9.05 12.43
N SER A 60 16.22 9.95 13.31
CA SER A 60 17.33 10.86 12.98
C SER A 60 18.64 10.10 12.68
N LYS A 61 18.83 8.94 13.32
CA LYS A 61 19.97 8.06 13.05
C LYS A 61 19.79 7.28 11.76
N THR A 62 18.61 6.75 11.49
CA THR A 62 18.36 6.03 10.24
C THR A 62 18.50 6.99 9.05
N ASP A 63 17.93 8.19 9.13
CA ASP A 63 18.09 9.25 8.12
C ASP A 63 19.57 9.58 7.90
N SER A 64 20.34 9.74 8.98
CA SER A 64 21.78 10.00 8.87
C SER A 64 22.56 8.87 8.19
N ILE A 65 22.09 7.62 8.28
CA ILE A 65 22.73 6.45 7.65
C ILE A 65 22.28 6.30 6.20
N GLU A 66 21.01 6.57 5.91
CA GLU A 66 20.42 6.50 4.57
C GLU A 66 20.94 7.62 3.66
N ASN A 67 21.32 8.76 4.23
CA ASN A 67 21.98 9.86 3.52
C ASN A 67 23.48 9.61 3.23
N LEU A 68 24.05 8.47 3.62
CA LEU A 68 25.42 8.09 3.25
C LEU A 68 25.48 7.60 1.81
N GLU A 69 26.69 7.56 1.26
CA GLU A 69 26.96 6.85 0.00
C GLU A 69 26.53 5.38 0.10
N SER A 70 25.98 4.84 -1.00
CA SER A 70 25.35 3.51 -1.00
C SER A 70 26.24 2.38 -0.47
N ASP A 71 27.54 2.43 -0.74
CA ASP A 71 28.51 1.45 -0.21
C ASP A 71 28.72 1.57 1.29
N LEU A 72 28.68 2.78 1.85
CA LEU A 72 28.77 3.03 3.28
C LEU A 72 27.50 2.56 4.00
N THR A 73 26.32 2.85 3.44
CA THR A 73 25.03 2.33 3.96
C THR A 73 25.03 0.81 3.98
N ARG A 74 25.46 0.17 2.87
CA ARG A 74 25.56 -1.29 2.80
C ARG A 74 26.54 -1.85 3.83
N LYS A 75 27.71 -1.21 3.97
CA LYS A 75 28.71 -1.61 4.96
C LYS A 75 28.12 -1.54 6.38
N TYR A 76 27.43 -0.45 6.72
CA TYR A 76 26.77 -0.30 8.01
C TYR A 76 25.78 -1.43 8.30
N ILE A 77 24.88 -1.73 7.35
CA ILE A 77 23.86 -2.78 7.50
C ILE A 77 24.53 -4.15 7.71
N VAL A 78 25.57 -4.46 6.95
CA VAL A 78 26.31 -5.73 7.07
C VAL A 78 27.01 -5.86 8.42
N GLU A 79 27.65 -4.79 8.89
CA GLU A 79 28.35 -4.75 10.18
C GLU A 79 27.38 -4.83 11.37
N ASN A 80 26.17 -4.27 11.22
CA ASN A 80 25.16 -4.22 12.28
C ASN A 80 24.11 -5.32 12.20
N LYS A 81 24.23 -6.30 11.30
CA LYS A 81 23.27 -7.41 11.19
C LYS A 81 23.14 -8.19 12.50
N PHE A 82 22.00 -8.85 12.70
CA PHE A 82 21.84 -9.76 13.83
C PHE A 82 22.89 -10.88 13.77
N LYS A 83 23.58 -11.14 14.89
CA LYS A 83 24.56 -12.24 14.99
C LYS A 83 23.89 -13.62 14.96
N SER A 84 22.63 -13.71 15.38
CA SER A 84 21.86 -14.95 15.46
C SER A 84 20.71 -14.94 14.47
N ASP A 85 20.78 -15.85 13.48
CA ASP A 85 19.70 -16.07 12.53
C ASP A 85 18.41 -16.53 13.23
N THR A 86 18.54 -17.31 14.31
CA THR A 86 17.40 -17.75 15.12
C THR A 86 16.69 -16.57 15.78
N LEU A 87 17.45 -15.60 16.31
CA LEU A 87 16.87 -14.38 16.88
C LEU A 87 16.19 -13.54 15.80
N SER A 88 16.84 -13.34 14.65
CA SER A 88 16.24 -12.59 13.54
C SER A 88 14.93 -13.23 13.07
N LYS A 89 14.90 -14.54 12.86
CA LYS A 89 13.68 -15.29 12.51
C LYS A 89 12.60 -15.18 13.58
N HIS A 90 12.98 -15.21 14.86
CA HIS A 90 12.05 -15.03 15.97
C HIS A 90 11.42 -13.63 15.97
N ILE A 91 12.22 -12.59 15.75
CA ILE A 91 11.75 -11.20 15.66
C ILE A 91 10.76 -11.06 14.50
N PHE A 92 11.15 -11.51 13.31
CA PHE A 92 10.27 -11.46 12.14
C PHE A 92 8.96 -12.20 12.38
N LYS A 93 9.02 -13.43 12.93
CA LYS A 93 7.82 -14.23 13.14
C LYS A 93 6.86 -13.61 14.16
N ASN A 94 7.36 -13.11 15.29
CA ASN A 94 6.51 -12.75 16.43
C ASN A 94 6.19 -11.25 16.52
N TYR A 95 6.95 -10.40 15.84
CA TYR A 95 6.76 -8.94 15.93
C TYR A 95 6.44 -8.31 14.57
N ILE A 96 7.07 -8.74 13.48
CA ILE A 96 6.79 -8.17 12.16
C ILE A 96 5.59 -8.88 11.55
N ASN A 97 5.71 -10.17 11.23
CA ASN A 97 4.65 -10.94 10.56
C ASN A 97 3.37 -11.06 11.40
N HIS A 98 3.49 -11.06 12.73
CA HIS A 98 2.32 -11.06 13.61
C HIS A 98 1.51 -9.77 13.46
N PHE A 99 2.18 -8.61 13.41
CA PHE A 99 1.51 -7.33 13.23
C PHE A 99 1.14 -7.08 11.77
N ASP A 100 1.86 -7.62 10.78
CA ASP A 100 1.42 -7.65 9.38
C ASP A 100 0.02 -8.30 9.28
N ASP A 101 -0.24 -9.40 9.99
CA ASP A 101 -1.55 -10.05 10.06
C ASP A 101 -2.64 -9.14 10.68
N LEU A 102 -2.33 -8.51 11.81
CA LEU A 102 -3.26 -7.61 12.51
C LEU A 102 -3.57 -6.35 11.70
N HIS A 103 -2.54 -5.69 11.17
CA HIS A 103 -2.68 -4.50 10.33
C HIS A 103 -3.42 -4.83 9.03
N THR A 104 -3.19 -6.00 8.44
CA THR A 104 -3.93 -6.43 7.24
C THR A 104 -5.42 -6.61 7.53
N LYS A 105 -5.79 -7.29 8.62
CA LYS A 105 -7.21 -7.39 9.01
C LYS A 105 -7.80 -6.00 9.20
N ARG A 106 -7.07 -5.13 9.89
CA ARG A 106 -7.58 -3.81 10.24
C ARG A 106 -7.73 -2.90 9.03
N ILE A 107 -6.78 -2.89 8.11
CA ILE A 107 -6.87 -2.09 6.89
C ILE A 107 -7.99 -2.61 5.96
N ILE A 108 -8.27 -3.92 5.95
CA ILE A 108 -9.44 -4.49 5.27
C ILE A 108 -10.75 -3.95 5.88
N GLU A 109 -10.86 -3.94 7.21
CA GLU A 109 -12.04 -3.40 7.91
C GLU A 109 -12.24 -1.90 7.61
N LEU A 110 -11.17 -1.11 7.70
CA LEU A 110 -11.19 0.32 7.38
C LEU A 110 -11.59 0.54 5.92
N THR A 111 -11.01 -0.22 4.98
CA THR A 111 -11.31 -0.12 3.56
C THR A 111 -12.78 -0.46 3.26
N LYS A 112 -13.32 -1.52 3.86
CA LYS A 112 -14.74 -1.88 3.71
C LYS A 112 -15.67 -0.77 4.22
N LYS A 113 -15.29 -0.09 5.31
CA LYS A 113 -16.12 0.94 5.96
C LYS A 113 -15.99 2.33 5.32
N TYR A 114 -14.78 2.73 4.96
CA TYR A 114 -14.42 4.10 4.57
C TYR A 114 -13.87 4.22 3.14
N GLY A 115 -13.71 3.09 2.44
CA GLY A 115 -12.83 3.01 1.27
C GLY A 115 -11.36 3.02 1.69
N PHE A 116 -10.46 2.70 0.76
CA PHE A 116 -9.04 2.59 1.04
C PHE A 116 -8.46 3.93 1.53
N PRO A 117 -7.90 4.03 2.74
CA PRO A 117 -7.43 5.28 3.32
C PRO A 117 -6.04 5.65 2.77
N SER A 118 -5.94 5.90 1.47
CA SER A 118 -4.73 6.39 0.81
C SER A 118 -4.30 7.75 1.39
N LYS A 119 -2.99 8.07 1.36
CA LYS A 119 -2.47 9.39 1.78
C LYS A 119 -3.28 10.53 1.18
N GLU A 120 -3.50 10.49 -0.13
CA GLU A 120 -4.17 11.55 -0.89
C GLU A 120 -5.60 11.81 -0.39
N ARG A 121 -6.38 10.74 -0.16
CA ARG A 121 -7.74 10.85 0.41
C ARG A 121 -7.73 11.37 1.86
N LEU A 122 -6.76 10.94 2.67
CA LEU A 122 -6.64 11.39 4.05
C LEU A 122 -6.30 12.88 4.13
N GLU A 123 -5.37 13.35 3.31
CA GLU A 123 -5.02 14.78 3.19
C GLU A 123 -6.19 15.60 2.65
N LEU A 124 -6.88 15.11 1.61
CA LEU A 124 -8.04 15.77 1.01
C LEU A 124 -9.13 16.07 2.06
N TYR A 125 -9.46 15.11 2.92
CA TYR A 125 -10.56 15.26 3.87
C TYR A 125 -10.15 15.88 5.21
N SER A 126 -8.90 15.74 5.62
CA SER A 126 -8.39 16.38 6.84
C SER A 126 -7.95 17.83 6.62
N GLN A 127 -7.65 18.21 5.37
CA GLN A 127 -7.00 19.48 5.02
C GLN A 127 -5.65 19.66 5.73
N LYS A 128 -4.97 18.56 6.02
CA LYS A 128 -3.65 18.51 6.65
C LYS A 128 -2.68 17.80 5.70
N GLU A 129 -1.48 18.33 5.59
CA GLU A 129 -0.37 17.63 4.95
C GLU A 129 0.12 16.51 5.87
N LEU A 130 0.27 15.31 5.32
CA LEU A 130 0.84 14.16 6.00
C LEU A 130 2.27 13.97 5.51
N GLY A 131 3.16 13.53 6.40
CA GLY A 131 4.60 13.43 6.09
C GLY A 131 4.90 12.73 4.76
N ASP A 132 5.94 13.16 4.07
CA ASP A 132 6.27 12.71 2.71
C ASP A 132 6.39 11.20 2.57
N GLU A 133 6.96 10.54 3.58
CA GLU A 133 7.13 9.10 3.60
C GLU A 133 5.82 8.33 3.90
N PHE A 134 4.82 8.98 4.53
CA PHE A 134 3.61 8.30 4.99
C PHE A 134 2.83 7.68 3.82
N ASN A 135 2.84 6.34 3.74
CA ASN A 135 2.20 5.65 2.63
C ASN A 135 1.44 4.40 3.10
N PRO A 136 0.12 4.51 3.40
CA PRO A 136 -0.73 3.40 3.84
C PRO A 136 -0.76 2.19 2.89
N TYR A 137 -0.41 2.42 1.62
CA TYR A 137 -0.26 1.37 0.61
C TYR A 137 0.67 0.23 1.06
N ILE A 138 1.73 0.56 1.80
CA ILE A 138 2.74 -0.43 2.19
C ILE A 138 2.16 -1.53 3.08
N LEU A 139 1.12 -1.22 3.87
CA LEU A 139 0.41 -2.19 4.70
C LEU A 139 -0.23 -3.30 3.86
N LEU A 140 -0.66 -2.99 2.63
CA LEU A 140 -1.18 -3.97 1.68
C LEU A 140 -0.07 -4.79 1.03
N VAL A 141 1.09 -4.18 0.74
CA VAL A 141 2.26 -4.88 0.20
C VAL A 141 2.84 -5.88 1.19
N HIS A 142 2.74 -5.59 2.49
CA HIS A 142 3.20 -6.48 3.56
C HIS A 142 2.16 -7.54 3.95
N ALA A 143 0.97 -7.53 3.33
CA ALA A 143 -0.11 -8.42 3.70
C ALA A 143 0.26 -9.91 3.56
N PRO A 144 -0.04 -10.75 4.55
CA PRO A 144 0.14 -12.19 4.44
C PRO A 144 -0.67 -12.80 3.30
N LYS A 145 -0.13 -13.87 2.69
CA LYS A 145 -0.77 -14.59 1.58
C LYS A 145 -2.21 -15.03 1.83
N ALA A 146 -2.56 -15.28 3.08
CA ALA A 146 -3.92 -15.68 3.48
C ALA A 146 -4.99 -14.64 3.10
N TYR A 147 -4.62 -13.37 2.94
CA TYR A 147 -5.55 -12.28 2.61
C TYR A 147 -5.55 -11.91 1.12
N TRP A 148 -4.64 -12.45 0.31
CA TRP A 148 -4.44 -11.99 -1.07
C TRP A 148 -5.69 -12.11 -1.94
N GLU A 149 -6.48 -13.17 -1.80
CA GLU A 149 -7.73 -13.31 -2.57
C GLU A 149 -8.77 -12.25 -2.17
N GLU A 150 -8.93 -11.99 -0.87
CA GLU A 150 -9.83 -10.95 -0.38
C GLU A 150 -9.37 -9.56 -0.82
N LEU A 151 -8.07 -9.28 -0.70
CA LEU A 151 -7.48 -8.01 -1.12
C LEU A 151 -7.60 -7.77 -2.62
N LYS A 152 -7.45 -8.80 -3.46
CA LYS A 152 -7.69 -8.68 -4.91
C LYS A 152 -9.12 -8.23 -5.22
N VAL A 153 -10.11 -8.83 -4.56
CA VAL A 153 -11.53 -8.45 -4.73
C VAL A 153 -11.76 -7.02 -4.22
N LEU A 154 -11.26 -6.72 -3.03
CA LEU A 154 -11.46 -5.41 -2.39
C LEU A 154 -10.80 -4.29 -3.19
N MET A 155 -9.55 -4.45 -3.61
CA MET A 155 -8.83 -3.42 -4.37
C MET A 155 -9.37 -3.24 -5.79
N LYS A 156 -9.93 -4.29 -6.39
CA LYS A 156 -10.67 -4.15 -7.64
C LYS A 156 -11.91 -3.29 -7.46
N GLN A 157 -12.61 -3.43 -6.33
CA GLN A 157 -13.75 -2.57 -6.03
C GLN A 157 -13.30 -1.12 -5.80
N GLU A 158 -12.22 -0.90 -5.07
CA GLU A 158 -11.67 0.45 -4.84
C GLU A 158 -11.19 1.12 -6.15
N LEU A 159 -10.66 0.34 -7.11
CA LEU A 159 -10.40 0.83 -8.47
C LEU A 159 -11.69 1.28 -9.17
N LEU A 160 -12.75 0.47 -9.11
CA LEU A 160 -14.05 0.82 -9.73
C LEU A 160 -14.73 2.02 -9.06
N ASP A 161 -14.48 2.20 -7.76
CA ASP A 161 -14.99 3.32 -6.96
C ASP A 161 -14.14 4.60 -7.16
N GLY A 162 -13.00 4.51 -7.87
CA GLY A 162 -12.09 5.62 -8.13
C GLY A 162 -11.25 6.05 -6.93
N THR A 163 -11.18 5.22 -5.88
CA THR A 163 -10.40 5.49 -4.66
C THR A 163 -8.97 4.94 -4.72
N VAL A 164 -8.70 4.06 -5.68
CA VAL A 164 -7.37 3.53 -6.00
C VAL A 164 -7.13 3.69 -7.50
N ASP A 165 -5.98 4.24 -7.88
CA ASP A 165 -5.61 4.40 -9.28
C ASP A 165 -5.20 3.07 -9.94
N ARG A 166 -5.20 3.06 -11.27
CA ARG A 166 -4.97 1.86 -12.08
C ARG A 166 -3.58 1.27 -11.84
N CYS A 167 -2.57 2.11 -11.68
CA CYS A 167 -1.18 1.67 -11.46
C CYS A 167 -1.02 1.03 -10.07
N LYS A 168 -1.56 1.66 -9.01
CA LYS A 168 -1.57 1.09 -7.65
C LYS A 168 -2.27 -0.26 -7.62
N TYR A 169 -3.43 -0.37 -8.29
CA TYR A 169 -4.14 -1.65 -8.43
C TYR A 169 -3.31 -2.68 -9.18
N GLY A 170 -2.71 -2.33 -10.32
CA GLY A 170 -1.85 -3.22 -11.11
C GLY A 170 -0.69 -3.78 -10.31
N HIS A 171 0.00 -2.92 -9.57
CA HIS A 171 1.11 -3.35 -8.71
C HIS A 171 0.66 -4.27 -7.58
N LEU A 172 -0.47 -3.97 -6.92
CA LEU A 172 -1.04 -4.87 -5.90
C LEU A 172 -1.45 -6.21 -6.51
N LEU A 173 -2.08 -6.22 -7.67
CA LEU A 173 -2.48 -7.45 -8.35
C LEU A 173 -1.27 -8.32 -8.69
N TRP A 174 -0.23 -7.73 -9.30
CA TRP A 174 1.04 -8.40 -9.58
C TRP A 174 1.66 -8.97 -8.30
N HIS A 175 1.68 -8.17 -7.22
CA HIS A 175 2.19 -8.60 -5.92
C HIS A 175 1.40 -9.79 -5.36
N PHE A 176 0.06 -9.69 -5.30
CA PHE A 176 -0.85 -10.72 -4.79
C PHE A 176 -0.92 -11.98 -5.67
N ASN A 177 -0.51 -11.91 -6.93
CA ASN A 177 -0.31 -13.08 -7.78
C ASN A 177 1.10 -13.69 -7.62
N GLY A 178 1.88 -13.19 -6.66
CA GLY A 178 3.21 -13.69 -6.34
C GLY A 178 4.29 -13.22 -7.31
N ARG A 179 4.06 -12.10 -8.01
CA ARG A 179 5.01 -11.44 -8.92
C ARG A 179 5.40 -12.28 -10.14
N LYS A 180 4.48 -13.11 -10.63
CA LYS A 180 4.76 -14.11 -11.67
C LYS A 180 4.45 -13.63 -13.08
N ASP A 181 3.48 -12.75 -13.25
CA ASP A 181 3.00 -12.33 -14.56
C ASP A 181 3.06 -10.81 -14.70
N VAL A 182 3.97 -10.32 -15.55
CA VAL A 182 4.10 -8.88 -15.82
C VAL A 182 2.85 -8.28 -16.49
N ASN A 183 1.99 -9.12 -17.08
CA ASN A 183 0.73 -8.65 -17.66
C ASN A 183 -0.21 -8.05 -16.61
N ASP A 184 -0.07 -8.41 -15.32
CA ASP A 184 -0.80 -7.74 -14.24
C ASP A 184 -0.46 -6.24 -14.17
N LEU A 185 0.76 -5.85 -14.56
CA LEU A 185 1.20 -4.45 -14.65
C LEU A 185 0.84 -3.84 -16.00
N LEU A 186 1.17 -4.52 -17.10
CA LEU A 186 0.97 -4.00 -18.46
C LEU A 186 -0.51 -3.73 -18.77
N ASN A 187 -1.41 -4.56 -18.26
CA ASN A 187 -2.85 -4.35 -18.40
C ASN A 187 -3.40 -3.25 -17.49
N ASN A 188 -2.57 -2.67 -16.62
CA ASN A 188 -2.95 -1.74 -15.57
C ASN A 188 -2.05 -0.48 -15.53
N GLY A 189 -1.77 0.11 -16.70
CA GLY A 189 -1.18 1.45 -16.77
C GLY A 189 0.34 1.50 -16.86
N PHE A 190 1.01 0.35 -16.89
CA PHE A 190 2.45 0.25 -17.07
C PHE A 190 2.83 -0.07 -18.51
N GLU A 191 3.97 0.47 -18.95
CA GLU A 191 4.54 0.22 -20.27
C GLU A 191 6.06 0.00 -20.18
N TYR A 192 6.61 -0.69 -21.18
CA TYR A 192 8.06 -0.75 -21.38
C TYR A 192 8.52 0.51 -22.12
N ILE A 193 9.35 1.30 -21.45
CA ILE A 193 10.02 2.48 -22.02
C ILE A 193 11.46 2.09 -22.34
N GLU A 194 11.93 2.46 -23.53
CA GLU A 194 13.33 2.29 -23.93
C GLU A 194 14.11 3.56 -23.55
N ASP A 195 15.17 3.39 -22.77
CA ASP A 195 16.09 4.45 -22.36
C ASP A 195 17.12 4.74 -23.48
N GLU A 196 17.86 5.84 -23.36
CA GLU A 196 18.82 6.30 -24.38
C GLU A 196 19.95 5.29 -24.68
N ASP A 197 20.27 4.42 -23.73
CA ASP A 197 21.28 3.37 -23.86
C ASP A 197 20.72 2.05 -24.46
N GLY A 198 19.44 2.03 -24.86
CA GLY A 198 18.73 0.87 -25.42
C GLY A 198 18.18 -0.09 -24.37
N THR A 199 18.32 0.21 -23.08
CA THR A 199 17.74 -0.60 -21.99
C THR A 199 16.24 -0.38 -21.92
N LYS A 200 15.46 -1.45 -21.66
CA LYS A 200 14.01 -1.35 -21.45
C LYS A 200 13.67 -1.41 -19.98
N ARG A 201 12.95 -0.41 -19.48
CA ARG A 201 12.42 -0.37 -18.12
C ARG A 201 10.91 -0.33 -18.12
N LEU A 202 10.30 -0.99 -17.14
CA LEU A 202 8.87 -0.90 -16.91
C LEU A 202 8.58 0.40 -16.15
N SER A 203 7.66 1.21 -16.65
CA SER A 203 7.28 2.49 -16.04
C SER A 203 5.78 2.63 -15.95
N ALA A 204 5.30 3.29 -14.90
CA ALA A 204 3.92 3.76 -14.83
C ALA A 204 3.75 4.91 -15.85
N VAL A 205 2.70 4.84 -16.68
CA VAL A 205 2.46 5.82 -17.76
C VAL A 205 1.01 6.31 -17.76
N ASN A 206 0.04 5.43 -17.53
CA ASN A 206 -1.39 5.76 -17.58
C ASN A 206 -2.10 5.22 -16.33
N CYS A 207 -2.05 5.99 -15.25
CA CYS A 207 -2.56 5.57 -13.95
C CYS A 207 -3.99 6.01 -13.66
N ASP A 208 -4.51 6.99 -14.41
CA ASP A 208 -5.87 7.54 -14.23
C ASP A 208 -6.98 6.56 -14.66
#